data_AF-A0A6G6GJ69-F1
#
_entry.id   AF-A0A6G6GJ69-F1
#
_cell.length_a   1.000
_cell.length_b   1.000
_cell.length_c   1.000
_cell.angle_alpha   90.00
_cell.angle_beta   90.00
_cell.angle_gamma   90.00
#
_symmetry.space_group_name_H-M   'P 1'
#
loop_
_entity.id
_entity.type
_entity.pdbx_description
1 polymer ?
#
loop_
_entity_poly.entity_id
_entity_poly.type
_entity_poly.pdbx_seq_one_letter_code
_entity_poly.pdbx_strand_id
1 'polypeptide(L)'
;MKKIRIIILSIIVALCFSCNIKSDKKTIPNVIVEKLNSQFVKDSIEGDKFLERIYNSIDEKRLEDYGHDSFRFHHVDAFGNNSIFRVNYFDENDIELVAKFYQADESSEIGKYTLTNESITNLSSEQFIEFQNLVKGAYFWDLKMIEYPAQDYFDGYAYILEQFDYSHKPEKSRYHMVARSVPYKGSFRQACEKLVEFYNTEKNRN
;
A
#
# COMPACT_ATOMS: atom_id res chain seq x y z
N MET A 1 -3.82 -22.39 -31.88
CA MET A 1 -2.60 -21.66 -31.47
C MET A 1 -1.98 -22.27 -30.20
N LYS A 2 -1.36 -23.46 -30.29
CA LYS A 2 -0.70 -24.15 -29.14
C LYS A 2 0.80 -24.41 -29.35
N LYS A 3 1.38 -23.99 -30.49
CA LYS A 3 2.76 -24.34 -30.88
C LYS A 3 3.84 -23.31 -30.46
N ILE A 4 3.46 -22.12 -29.98
CA ILE A 4 4.43 -21.06 -29.60
C ILE A 4 4.90 -21.19 -28.14
N ARG A 5 4.11 -21.78 -27.23
CA ARG A 5 4.47 -21.90 -25.80
C ARG A 5 5.57 -22.94 -25.51
N ILE A 6 5.80 -23.90 -26.40
CA ILE A 6 6.79 -24.98 -26.19
C ILE A 6 8.23 -24.49 -26.51
N ILE A 7 8.37 -23.51 -27.41
CA ILE A 7 9.70 -23.01 -27.83
C ILE A 7 10.32 -22.14 -26.74
N ILE A 8 9.52 -21.34 -26.01
CA ILE A 8 10.03 -20.45 -24.94
C ILE A 8 10.50 -21.25 -23.72
N LEU A 9 9.79 -22.32 -23.34
CA LEU A 9 10.19 -23.17 -22.21
C LEU A 9 11.47 -23.96 -22.50
N SER A 10 11.71 -24.29 -23.77
CA SER A 10 12.90 -25.03 -24.20
C SER A 10 14.18 -24.17 -24.15
N ILE A 11 14.06 -22.84 -24.28
CA ILE A 11 15.19 -21.90 -24.17
C ILE A 11 15.61 -21.70 -22.71
N ILE A 12 14.67 -21.70 -21.76
CA ILE A 12 14.98 -21.52 -20.33
C ILE A 12 15.65 -22.77 -19.75
N VAL A 13 15.21 -23.98 -20.14
CA VAL A 13 15.81 -25.24 -19.66
C VAL A 13 17.17 -25.52 -20.31
N ALA A 14 17.38 -25.10 -21.57
CA ALA A 14 18.69 -25.21 -22.22
C ALA A 14 19.77 -24.28 -21.62
N LEU A 15 19.38 -23.21 -20.91
CA LEU A 15 20.31 -22.31 -20.21
C LEU A 15 20.79 -22.83 -18.85
N CYS A 16 20.18 -23.90 -18.31
CA CYS A 16 20.61 -24.50 -17.04
C CYS A 16 21.62 -25.65 -17.20
N PHE A 17 21.88 -26.12 -18.42
CA PHE A 17 22.85 -27.18 -18.70
C PHE A 17 23.84 -26.74 -19.77
N SER A 18 24.68 -25.75 -19.45
CA SER A 18 26.04 -25.68 -19.97
C SER A 18 26.80 -24.53 -19.32
N CYS A 19 28.05 -24.83 -18.96
CA CYS A 19 29.15 -23.90 -18.73
C CYS A 19 29.34 -23.32 -17.31
N ASN A 20 30.13 -24.07 -16.53
CA ASN A 20 31.32 -23.56 -15.85
C ASN A 20 32.10 -22.58 -16.77
N ILE A 21 31.84 -21.28 -16.67
CA ILE A 21 32.67 -20.24 -17.29
C ILE A 21 32.90 -19.12 -16.28
N LYS A 22 34.18 -18.77 -16.13
CA LYS A 22 34.72 -17.69 -15.31
C LYS A 22 34.02 -16.36 -15.57
N SER A 23 34.08 -15.51 -14.55
CA SER A 23 33.57 -14.13 -14.55
C SER A 23 33.86 -13.38 -15.85
N ASP A 24 32.81 -12.91 -16.49
CA ASP A 24 32.84 -11.63 -17.20
C ASP A 24 31.51 -10.92 -16.96
N LYS A 25 31.60 -9.68 -16.47
CA LYS A 25 30.47 -8.77 -16.25
C LYS A 25 29.77 -8.56 -17.58
N LYS A 26 28.72 -9.33 -17.85
CA LYS A 26 27.82 -9.11 -18.98
C LYS A 26 26.94 -7.92 -18.63
N THR A 27 27.31 -6.76 -19.15
CA THR A 27 26.50 -5.54 -19.13
C THR A 27 25.13 -5.88 -19.73
N ILE A 28 24.08 -5.78 -18.92
CA ILE A 28 22.70 -5.85 -19.43
C ILE A 28 22.57 -4.71 -20.43
N PRO A 29 22.13 -4.95 -21.68
CA PRO A 29 22.01 -3.89 -22.68
C PRO A 29 21.13 -2.76 -22.15
N ASN A 30 21.61 -1.51 -22.19
CA ASN A 30 20.90 -0.32 -21.70
C ASN A 30 19.45 -0.23 -22.23
N VAL A 31 19.19 -0.74 -23.43
CA VAL A 31 17.85 -0.77 -24.06
C VAL A 31 16.83 -1.63 -23.29
N ILE A 32 17.28 -2.71 -22.63
CA ILE A 32 16.41 -3.57 -21.82
C ILE A 32 16.13 -2.90 -20.47
N VAL A 33 17.14 -2.25 -19.88
CA VAL A 33 17.00 -1.48 -18.64
C VAL A 33 16.08 -0.27 -18.84
N GLU A 34 16.22 0.47 -19.94
CA GLU A 34 15.36 1.60 -20.28
C GLU A 34 13.91 1.18 -20.54
N LYS A 35 13.66 0.08 -21.26
CA LYS A 35 12.30 -0.43 -21.47
C LYS A 35 11.65 -0.88 -20.18
N LEU A 36 12.37 -1.61 -19.33
CA LEU A 36 11.89 -2.01 -18.00
C LEU A 36 11.59 -0.77 -17.17
N ASN A 37 12.53 0.17 -17.05
CA ASN A 37 12.33 1.42 -16.31
C ASN A 37 11.14 2.24 -16.84
N SER A 38 10.94 2.31 -18.16
CA SER A 38 9.83 3.05 -18.75
C SER A 38 8.47 2.42 -18.49
N GLN A 39 8.39 1.08 -18.43
CA GLN A 39 7.17 0.36 -18.09
C GLN A 39 6.90 0.47 -16.57
N PHE A 40 7.94 0.34 -15.75
CA PHE A 40 7.86 0.57 -14.30
C PHE A 40 7.36 1.98 -13.97
N VAL A 41 7.91 3.01 -14.62
CA VAL A 41 7.46 4.40 -14.43
C VAL A 41 6.01 4.59 -14.85
N LYS A 42 5.53 3.88 -15.89
CA LYS A 42 4.16 4.03 -16.37
C LYS A 42 3.13 3.37 -15.44
N ASP A 43 3.43 2.18 -14.92
CA ASP A 43 2.55 1.45 -14.00
C ASP A 43 2.47 2.19 -12.63
N SER A 44 3.58 2.79 -12.19
CA SER A 44 3.67 3.72 -11.04
C SER A 44 2.69 4.89 -11.14
N ILE A 45 2.72 5.58 -12.27
CA ILE A 45 1.92 6.77 -12.54
C ILE A 45 0.42 6.42 -12.58
N GLU A 46 0.04 5.22 -13.03
CA GLU A 46 -1.36 4.79 -13.06
C GLU A 46 -1.89 4.42 -11.67
N GLY A 47 -1.02 3.91 -10.80
CA GLY A 47 -1.34 3.57 -9.42
C GLY A 47 -1.56 4.75 -8.49
N ASP A 48 -0.63 5.69 -8.49
CA ASP A 48 -0.75 6.91 -7.69
C ASP A 48 -2.01 7.70 -8.09
N LYS A 49 -2.33 7.74 -9.38
CA LYS A 49 -3.57 8.35 -9.89
C LYS A 49 -4.83 7.63 -9.44
N PHE A 50 -4.78 6.32 -9.19
CA PHE A 50 -5.93 5.57 -8.70
C PHE A 50 -6.25 5.93 -7.25
N LEU A 51 -5.24 5.86 -6.37
CA LEU A 51 -5.41 6.22 -4.96
C LEU A 51 -5.77 7.70 -4.80
N GLU A 52 -5.14 8.58 -5.57
CA GLU A 52 -5.47 10.01 -5.57
C GLU A 52 -6.92 10.28 -5.97
N ARG A 53 -7.47 9.56 -6.97
CA ARG A 53 -8.90 9.67 -7.32
C ARG A 53 -9.81 9.24 -6.17
N ILE A 54 -9.48 8.15 -5.49
CA ILE A 54 -10.23 7.72 -4.30
C ILE A 54 -10.18 8.83 -3.26
N TYR A 55 -8.98 9.23 -2.85
CA TYR A 55 -8.75 10.19 -1.78
C TYR A 55 -9.46 11.52 -2.05
N ASN A 56 -9.35 12.05 -3.26
CA ASN A 56 -10.07 13.26 -3.66
C ASN A 56 -11.60 13.09 -3.62
N SER A 57 -12.12 11.91 -3.98
CA SER A 57 -13.57 11.66 -3.99
C SER A 57 -14.18 11.63 -2.57
N ILE A 58 -13.38 11.30 -1.56
CA ILE A 58 -13.80 11.19 -0.16
C ILE A 58 -13.15 12.23 0.76
N ASP A 59 -12.64 13.31 0.17
CA ASP A 59 -11.94 14.42 0.84
C ASP A 59 -10.87 13.93 1.84
N GLU A 60 -10.08 12.95 1.42
CA GLU A 60 -8.93 12.46 2.15
C GLU A 60 -7.66 13.11 1.58
N LYS A 61 -6.87 13.77 2.43
CA LYS A 61 -5.68 14.48 1.96
C LYS A 61 -4.50 13.52 1.80
N ARG A 62 -3.44 13.98 1.14
CA ARG A 62 -2.15 13.29 1.23
C ARG A 62 -1.63 13.37 2.66
N LEU A 63 -0.91 12.35 3.11
CA LEU A 63 -0.40 12.32 4.49
C LEU A 63 0.55 13.50 4.79
N GLU A 64 1.30 13.95 3.78
CA GLU A 64 2.21 15.09 3.87
C GLU A 64 1.49 16.43 4.15
N ASP A 65 0.24 16.57 3.71
CA ASP A 65 -0.53 17.82 3.81
C ASP A 65 -1.10 18.05 5.23
N TYR A 66 -1.07 17.03 6.09
CA TYR A 66 -1.55 17.16 7.47
C TYR A 66 -0.54 17.86 8.39
N GLY A 67 0.74 17.88 8.04
CA GLY A 67 1.77 18.60 8.81
C GLY A 67 2.20 17.92 10.12
N HIS A 68 1.92 16.63 10.29
CA HIS A 68 2.31 15.83 11.45
C HIS A 68 2.54 14.35 11.04
N ASP A 69 3.10 13.56 11.95
CA ASP A 69 3.29 12.12 11.74
C ASP A 69 1.93 11.46 11.53
N SER A 70 1.85 10.59 10.52
CA SER A 70 0.59 9.98 10.13
C SER A 70 0.78 8.57 9.60
N PHE A 71 -0.17 7.70 9.91
CA PHE A 71 -0.30 6.38 9.30
C PHE A 71 -1.67 6.27 8.64
N ARG A 72 -1.76 5.59 7.50
CA ARG A 72 -3.04 5.31 6.85
C ARG A 72 -3.09 3.87 6.39
N PHE A 73 -4.01 3.12 6.95
CA PHE A 73 -4.42 1.83 6.45
C PHE A 73 -5.64 1.99 5.56
N HIS A 74 -5.51 1.56 4.31
CA HIS A 74 -6.58 1.51 3.32
C HIS A 74 -6.89 0.05 3.02
N HIS A 75 -8.12 -0.34 3.36
CA HIS A 75 -8.69 -1.65 3.08
C HIS A 75 -9.56 -1.53 1.84
N VAL A 76 -9.06 -2.08 0.74
CA VAL A 76 -9.81 -2.16 -0.52
C VAL A 76 -10.55 -3.50 -0.51
N ASP A 77 -11.88 -3.48 -0.62
CA ASP A 77 -12.75 -4.64 -0.70
C ASP A 77 -13.28 -4.85 -2.13
N ALA A 78 -13.21 -6.09 -2.64
CA ALA A 78 -13.67 -6.45 -3.97
C ALA A 78 -15.18 -6.24 -4.19
N PHE A 79 -15.96 -6.23 -3.10
CA PHE A 79 -17.40 -5.98 -3.08
C PHE A 79 -17.74 -4.50 -2.81
N GLY A 80 -16.74 -3.62 -2.81
CA GLY A 80 -16.94 -2.18 -2.69
C GLY A 80 -17.11 -1.65 -1.28
N ASN A 81 -17.00 -2.49 -0.24
CA ASN A 81 -17.02 -2.08 1.16
C ASN A 81 -15.65 -1.59 1.62
N ASN A 82 -15.20 -0.48 1.04
CA ASN A 82 -13.86 0.03 1.26
C ASN A 82 -13.80 0.87 2.54
N SER A 83 -12.62 0.91 3.15
CA SER A 83 -12.39 1.74 4.32
C SER A 83 -10.96 2.26 4.42
N ILE A 84 -10.84 3.41 5.09
CA ILE A 84 -9.58 4.02 5.49
C ILE A 84 -9.58 4.19 6.99
N PHE A 85 -8.48 3.81 7.62
CA PHE A 85 -8.17 4.05 9.02
C PHE A 85 -6.87 4.85 9.08
N ARG A 86 -6.95 6.14 9.44
CA ARG A 86 -5.80 7.04 9.55
C ARG A 86 -5.53 7.40 11.00
N VAL A 87 -4.29 7.23 11.42
CA VAL A 87 -3.80 7.74 12.70
C VAL A 87 -3.10 9.06 12.46
N ASN A 88 -3.52 10.10 13.17
CA ASN A 88 -2.81 11.37 13.30
C ASN A 88 -2.09 11.37 14.64
N TYR A 89 -0.78 11.58 14.60
CA TYR A 89 0.03 11.70 15.80
C TYR A 89 0.55 13.14 15.91
N PHE A 90 -0.10 13.92 16.77
CA PHE A 90 0.35 15.28 17.09
C PHE A 90 1.37 15.25 18.23
N ASP A 91 1.02 14.57 19.33
CA ASP A 91 1.91 14.25 20.45
C ASP A 91 1.37 13.07 21.28
N GLU A 92 2.03 12.72 22.39
CA GLU A 92 1.65 11.59 23.25
C GLU A 92 0.25 11.69 23.89
N ASN A 93 -0.30 12.90 23.98
CA ASN A 93 -1.62 13.16 24.57
C ASN A 93 -2.70 13.43 23.52
N ASP A 94 -2.32 13.58 22.25
CA ASP A 94 -3.22 13.90 21.15
C ASP A 94 -2.96 12.98 19.95
N ILE A 95 -3.74 11.89 19.92
CA ILE A 95 -3.65 10.83 18.92
C ILE A 95 -5.06 10.52 18.42
N GLU A 96 -5.34 10.87 17.17
CA GLU A 96 -6.65 10.64 16.56
C GLU A 96 -6.60 9.43 15.63
N LEU A 97 -7.60 8.56 15.75
CA LEU A 97 -7.95 7.55 14.74
C LEU A 97 -9.20 8.00 13.99
N VAL A 98 -8.98 8.38 12.73
CA VAL A 98 -10.03 8.72 11.77
C VAL A 98 -10.38 7.47 10.96
N ALA A 99 -11.65 7.07 10.99
CA ALA A 99 -12.17 5.98 10.18
C ALA A 99 -13.18 6.50 9.15
N LYS A 100 -12.90 6.25 7.87
CA LYS A 100 -13.76 6.57 6.73
C LYS A 100 -14.20 5.30 6.03
N PHE A 101 -15.49 5.18 5.75
CA PHE A 101 -16.09 4.09 4.98
C PHE A 101 -16.67 4.67 3.69
N TYR A 102 -16.48 3.99 2.57
CA TYR A 102 -16.92 4.49 1.28
C TYR A 102 -17.15 3.36 0.29
N GLN A 103 -17.93 3.67 -0.74
CA GLN A 103 -18.32 2.73 -1.78
C GLN A 103 -18.10 3.35 -3.15
N ALA A 104 -17.90 2.52 -4.16
CA ALA A 104 -17.86 3.01 -5.55
C ALA A 104 -19.25 3.56 -5.93
N ASP A 105 -19.28 4.71 -6.60
CA ASP A 105 -20.53 5.28 -7.09
C ASP A 105 -21.04 4.43 -8.26
N GLU A 106 -22.23 3.85 -8.13
CA GLU A 106 -22.85 3.03 -9.19
C GLU A 106 -23.30 3.87 -10.39
N SER A 107 -23.36 5.21 -10.25
CA SER A 107 -24.27 6.02 -11.05
C SER A 107 -23.71 6.78 -12.27
N SER A 108 -22.39 6.94 -12.53
CA SER A 108 -21.94 7.45 -13.86
C SER A 108 -20.44 7.66 -14.14
N GLU A 109 -19.54 7.69 -13.16
CA GLU A 109 -18.12 8.02 -13.43
C GLU A 109 -17.15 6.96 -12.93
N ILE A 110 -16.37 6.39 -13.84
CA ILE A 110 -15.31 5.41 -13.51
C ILE A 110 -14.34 6.05 -12.52
N GLY A 111 -14.24 5.45 -11.32
CA GLY A 111 -13.29 5.87 -10.30
C GLY A 111 -13.80 6.96 -9.35
N LYS A 112 -15.10 7.24 -9.33
CA LYS A 112 -15.73 8.07 -8.29
C LYS A 112 -16.19 7.21 -7.12
N TYR A 113 -15.95 7.70 -5.91
CA TYR A 113 -16.32 7.03 -4.67
C TYR A 113 -17.13 7.97 -3.77
N THR A 114 -18.06 7.41 -3.03
CA THR A 114 -18.94 8.15 -2.12
C THR A 114 -18.61 7.77 -0.69
N LEU A 115 -18.26 8.77 0.13
CA LEU A 115 -18.11 8.62 1.57
C LEU A 115 -19.47 8.27 2.19
N THR A 116 -19.55 7.12 2.87
CA THR A 116 -20.78 6.65 3.51
C THR A 116 -20.77 6.91 5.01
N ASN A 117 -19.60 6.94 5.64
CA ASN A 117 -19.45 7.26 7.05
C ASN A 117 -18.05 7.80 7.34
N GLU A 118 -17.96 8.73 8.28
CA GLU A 118 -16.71 9.22 8.85
C GLU A 118 -16.86 9.34 10.37
N SER A 119 -15.82 8.95 11.08
CA SER A 119 -15.78 8.97 12.53
C SER A 119 -14.37 9.22 13.02
N ILE A 120 -14.26 9.92 14.13
CA ILE A 120 -13.00 10.24 14.78
C ILE A 120 -13.09 9.70 16.21
N THR A 121 -12.05 8.98 16.62
CA THR A 121 -11.88 8.43 17.97
C THR A 121 -10.49 8.77 18.45
N ASN A 122 -10.29 8.90 19.76
CA ASN A 122 -8.96 9.13 20.33
C ASN A 122 -8.33 7.80 20.72
N LEU A 123 -7.05 7.64 20.38
CA LEU A 123 -6.24 6.53 20.86
C LEU A 123 -5.46 6.97 22.10
N SER A 124 -5.30 6.04 23.03
CA SER A 124 -4.35 6.22 24.12
C SER A 124 -2.91 6.08 23.61
N SER A 125 -1.97 6.66 24.35
CA SER A 125 -0.54 6.47 24.11
C SER A 125 -0.16 4.98 24.06
N GLU A 126 -0.74 4.15 24.93
CA GLU A 126 -0.48 2.70 24.94
C GLU A 126 -0.98 2.01 23.67
N GLN A 127 -2.18 2.35 23.19
CA GLN A 127 -2.72 1.83 21.93
C GLN A 127 -1.83 2.22 20.75
N PHE A 128 -1.38 3.48 20.70
CA PHE A 128 -0.49 3.93 19.65
C PHE A 128 0.87 3.23 19.68
N ILE A 129 1.48 3.07 20.86
CA ILE A 129 2.74 2.34 21.04
C ILE A 129 2.59 0.88 20.60
N GLU A 130 1.47 0.22 20.95
CA GLU A 130 1.17 -1.14 20.52
C GLU A 130 1.15 -1.24 18.99
N PHE A 131 0.42 -0.34 18.32
CA PHE A 131 0.38 -0.28 16.86
C PHE A 131 1.75 -0.01 16.25
N GLN A 132 2.51 0.97 16.75
CA GLN A 132 3.86 1.26 16.26
C GLN A 132 4.79 0.04 16.38
N ASN A 133 4.67 -0.72 17.47
CA ASN A 133 5.46 -1.93 17.66
C ASN A 133 5.11 -3.01 16.61
N LEU A 134 3.84 -3.15 16.23
CA LEU A 134 3.42 -4.04 15.15
C LEU A 134 3.97 -3.59 13.79
N VAL A 135 3.92 -2.28 13.49
CA VAL A 135 4.50 -1.73 12.25
C VAL A 135 6.01 -1.98 12.18
N LYS A 136 6.74 -1.73 13.29
CA LYS A 136 8.17 -2.02 13.40
C LYS A 136 8.45 -3.52 13.26
N GLY A 137 7.68 -4.37 13.94
CA GLY A 137 7.79 -5.83 13.85
C GLY A 137 7.42 -6.41 12.49
N ALA A 138 6.67 -5.66 11.68
CA ALA A 138 6.40 -5.98 10.28
C ALA A 138 7.54 -5.58 9.34
N TYR A 139 8.61 -4.96 9.85
CA TYR A 139 9.73 -4.41 9.06
C TYR A 139 9.23 -3.47 7.96
N PHE A 140 8.20 -2.67 8.26
CA PHE A 140 7.46 -1.89 7.27
C PHE A 140 8.36 -1.10 6.31
N TRP A 141 9.36 -0.39 6.83
CA TRP A 141 10.30 0.41 6.03
C TRP A 141 11.27 -0.40 5.17
N ASP A 142 11.47 -1.68 5.48
CA ASP A 142 12.31 -2.59 4.71
C ASP A 142 11.50 -3.35 3.64
N LEU A 143 10.16 -3.30 3.74
CA LEU A 143 9.30 -3.91 2.74
C LEU A 143 9.41 -3.13 1.43
N LYS A 144 9.46 -3.87 0.33
CA LYS A 144 9.43 -3.25 -1.00
C LYS A 144 8.11 -2.47 -1.14
N MET A 145 8.23 -1.19 -1.48
CA MET A 145 7.12 -0.37 -1.97
C MET A 145 6.62 -1.02 -3.26
N ILE A 146 5.35 -1.42 -3.26
CA ILE A 146 4.68 -1.95 -4.45
C ILE A 146 3.66 -0.90 -4.87
N GLU A 147 3.79 -0.45 -6.10
CA GLU A 147 2.86 0.49 -6.72
C GLU A 147 1.52 -0.23 -6.93
N TYR A 148 0.44 0.40 -6.49
CA TYR A 148 -0.91 -0.16 -6.53
C TYR A 148 -1.80 0.70 -7.43
N PRO A 149 -2.57 0.11 -8.36
CA PRO A 149 -2.75 -1.32 -8.58
C PRO A 149 -1.68 -1.86 -9.55
N ALA A 150 -0.90 -2.86 -9.14
CA ALA A 150 -0.13 -3.64 -10.11
C ALA A 150 -1.07 -4.63 -10.83
N GLN A 151 -0.67 -5.10 -12.02
CA GLN A 151 -1.41 -6.11 -12.80
C GLN A 151 -1.70 -7.43 -12.04
N ASP A 152 -1.16 -7.62 -10.84
CA ASP A 152 -1.42 -8.79 -10.00
C ASP A 152 -2.49 -8.54 -8.90
N TYR A 153 -3.14 -7.37 -8.89
CA TYR A 153 -4.16 -6.97 -7.90
C TYR A 153 -5.56 -6.85 -8.50
N PHE A 154 -5.81 -7.49 -9.67
CA PHE A 154 -7.08 -7.42 -10.40
C PHE A 154 -8.30 -7.93 -9.61
N ASP A 155 -8.08 -8.60 -8.49
CA ASP A 155 -9.09 -9.10 -7.56
C ASP A 155 -9.78 -7.99 -6.78
N GLY A 156 -9.20 -6.77 -6.76
CA GLY A 156 -9.74 -5.62 -6.04
C GLY A 156 -9.64 -5.74 -4.51
N TYR A 157 -8.90 -6.72 -3.99
CA TYR A 157 -8.77 -6.97 -2.55
C TYR A 157 -7.32 -6.77 -2.06
N ALA A 158 -7.08 -5.70 -1.29
CA ALA A 158 -5.74 -5.31 -0.87
C ALA A 158 -5.71 -4.65 0.51
N TYR A 159 -4.60 -4.89 1.22
CA TYR A 159 -4.18 -4.10 2.36
C TYR A 159 -3.10 -3.12 1.93
N ILE A 160 -3.36 -1.83 2.08
CA ILE A 160 -2.41 -0.77 1.76
C ILE A 160 -2.12 -0.01 3.06
N LEU A 161 -0.85 0.03 3.47
CA LEU A 161 -0.41 0.81 4.63
C LEU A 161 0.55 1.89 4.14
N GLU A 162 0.27 3.12 4.52
CA GLU A 162 1.08 4.30 4.25
C GLU A 162 1.56 4.89 5.58
N GLN A 163 2.76 5.45 5.57
CA GLN A 163 3.28 6.25 6.68
C GLN A 163 3.89 7.53 6.11
N PHE A 164 3.63 8.65 6.78
CA PHE A 164 4.40 9.87 6.66
C PHE A 164 5.04 10.19 8.01
N ASP A 165 6.36 10.35 8.01
CA ASP A 165 7.17 10.66 9.18
C ASP A 165 7.69 12.10 9.05
N TYR A 166 6.96 13.02 9.68
CA TYR A 166 7.24 14.44 9.77
C TYR A 166 8.49 14.70 10.64
N SER A 167 8.67 13.90 11.70
CA SER A 167 9.79 14.03 12.63
C SER A 167 11.15 13.61 12.03
N HIS A 168 11.16 12.88 10.91
CA HIS A 168 12.38 12.37 10.29
C HIS A 168 13.27 13.43 9.62
N LYS A 169 14.59 13.20 9.72
CA LYS A 169 15.63 14.02 9.08
C LYS A 169 15.48 14.04 7.55
N PRO A 170 15.83 15.14 6.86
CA PRO A 170 15.59 15.32 5.42
C PRO A 170 16.28 14.30 4.49
N GLU A 171 17.24 13.54 5.01
CA GLU A 171 18.14 12.69 4.24
C GLU A 171 17.55 11.30 3.93
N LYS A 172 16.36 11.00 4.46
CA LYS A 172 15.60 9.76 4.19
C LYS A 172 14.22 10.10 3.64
N SER A 173 13.64 9.17 2.87
CA SER A 173 12.23 9.29 2.47
C SER A 173 11.36 9.42 3.70
N ARG A 174 10.53 10.46 3.75
CA ARG A 174 9.55 10.69 4.82
C ARG A 174 8.25 9.94 4.58
N TYR A 175 8.02 9.50 3.35
CA TYR A 175 6.84 8.74 2.96
C TYR A 175 7.23 7.31 2.58
N HIS A 176 6.39 6.36 2.98
CA HIS A 176 6.49 4.98 2.53
C HIS A 176 5.10 4.36 2.42
N MET A 177 4.92 3.50 1.43
CA MET A 177 3.69 2.78 1.17
C MET A 177 3.98 1.31 0.87
N VAL A 178 3.17 0.42 1.42
CA VAL A 178 3.23 -1.00 1.17
C VAL A 178 1.83 -1.51 0.85
N ALA A 179 1.68 -2.17 -0.29
CA ALA A 179 0.45 -2.88 -0.67
C ALA A 179 0.66 -4.40 -0.65
N ARG A 180 -0.30 -5.16 -0.12
CA ARG A 180 -0.33 -6.63 -0.15
C ARG A 180 -1.71 -7.12 -0.58
N SER A 181 -1.73 -8.03 -1.55
CA SER A 181 -2.97 -8.70 -1.98
C SER A 181 -3.44 -9.65 -0.90
N VAL A 182 -4.76 -9.86 -0.83
CA VAL A 182 -5.35 -10.76 0.15
C VAL A 182 -5.80 -12.05 -0.56
N PRO A 183 -5.61 -13.25 0.03
CA PRO A 183 -5.19 -13.54 1.39
C PRO A 183 -3.69 -13.28 1.65
N TYR A 184 -3.40 -12.38 2.58
CA TYR A 184 -2.08 -12.24 3.19
C TYR A 184 -2.12 -12.78 4.62
N LYS A 185 -1.07 -13.51 5.00
CA LYS A 185 -0.86 -13.98 6.38
C LYS A 185 0.53 -13.52 6.81
N GLY A 186 0.60 -12.69 7.85
CA GLY A 186 1.88 -12.19 8.36
C GLY A 186 1.71 -10.92 9.20
N SER A 187 2.80 -10.46 9.79
CA SER A 187 2.87 -9.30 10.69
C SER A 187 2.36 -8.00 10.05
N PHE A 188 2.56 -7.81 8.75
CA PHE A 188 2.01 -6.65 8.02
C PHE A 188 0.47 -6.58 8.13
N ARG A 189 -0.22 -7.69 7.92
CA ARG A 189 -1.69 -7.73 8.09
C ARG A 189 -2.09 -7.44 9.54
N GLN A 190 -1.36 -7.97 10.52
CA GLN A 190 -1.64 -7.72 11.93
C GLN A 190 -1.54 -6.22 12.26
N ALA A 191 -0.52 -5.53 11.73
CA ALA A 191 -0.40 -4.08 11.90
C ALA A 191 -1.61 -3.33 11.30
N CYS A 192 -2.04 -3.70 10.08
CA CYS A 192 -3.21 -3.11 9.45
C CYS A 192 -4.51 -3.36 10.22
N GLU A 193 -4.79 -4.62 10.56
CA GLU A 193 -6.02 -5.03 11.25
C GLU A 193 -6.11 -4.46 12.67
N LYS A 194 -4.98 -4.09 13.28
CA LYS A 194 -4.98 -3.48 14.63
C LYS A 194 -5.70 -2.13 14.67
N LEU A 195 -5.61 -1.32 13.62
CA LEU A 195 -6.35 -0.06 13.55
C LEU A 195 -7.87 -0.29 13.47
N VAL A 196 -8.29 -1.37 12.79
CA VAL A 196 -9.70 -1.79 12.73
C VAL A 196 -10.17 -2.26 14.11
N GLU A 197 -9.33 -3.02 14.82
CA GLU A 197 -9.60 -3.49 16.19
C GLU A 197 -9.79 -2.32 17.17
N PHE A 198 -8.89 -1.32 17.12
CA PHE A 198 -9.00 -0.12 17.94
C PHE A 198 -10.28 0.65 17.66
N TYR A 199 -10.57 0.92 16.38
CA TYR A 199 -11.81 1.59 15.99
C TYR A 199 -13.04 0.87 16.52
N ASN A 200 -13.14 -0.45 16.32
CA ASN A 200 -14.28 -1.23 16.78
C ASN A 200 -14.40 -1.24 18.31
N THR A 201 -13.27 -1.25 19.02
CA THR A 201 -13.25 -1.20 20.49
C THR A 201 -13.77 0.14 21.01
N GLU A 202 -13.29 1.26 20.47
CA GLU A 202 -13.71 2.59 20.90
C GLU A 202 -15.16 2.89 20.47
N LYS A 203 -15.57 2.45 19.27
CA LYS A 203 -16.96 2.58 18.82
C LYS A 203 -17.95 1.89 19.77
N ASN A 204 -17.58 0.76 20.35
CA ASN A 204 -18.45 0.01 21.27
C ASN A 204 -18.47 0.59 22.70
N ARG A 205 -17.60 1.55 23.03
CA ARG A 205 -17.57 2.22 24.34
C ARG A 205 -18.45 3.47 24.39
N ASN A 206 -18.77 4.05 23.23
CA ASN A 206 -19.59 5.25 23.07
C ASN A 206 -21.03 4.89 22.66
#